data_AF-A0A7C3SXK1-F1
#
_entry.id   AF-A0A7C3SXK1-F1
#
_cell.length_a   1.000
_cell.length_b   1.000
_cell.length_c   1.000
_cell.angle_alpha   90.00
_cell.angle_beta   90.00
_cell.angle_gamma   90.00
#
_symmetry.space_group_name_H-M   'P 1'
#
loop_
_entity.id
_entity.type
_entity.pdbx_description
1 polymer ?
#
loop_
_entity_poly.entity_id
_entity_poly.type
_entity_poly.pdbx_seq_one_letter_code
_entity_poly.pdbx_strand_id
1 'polypeptide(L)'
;MKKSNLFLRRFAYVFIFIALGIISISNINCSKPPPPPPPQQEPPPPSPEQIQSEMRSAIQPWVDAVVNNTRLPQDQQDTIVNNFRGIKAKYSAIENGKIAISRIAPEIEENIRKARDNQRWALVIAGINIYDVLRPGASAPDGKYARLKERAELMLSRPRVEVTGFLQAENDLYVFLNVTDTKTNKTENFKVREGEEFYEPENPQTKQKEPAKLRIVRVIGDQQSVEILYIPANDTWIVPGPKNKG
;
A
#
# COMPACT_ATOMS: atom_id res chain seq x y z
N MET A 1 12.57 26.66 -56.03
CA MET A 1 11.35 26.32 -56.80
C MET A 1 11.46 24.89 -57.32
N LYS A 2 10.67 23.96 -56.74
CA LYS A 2 10.23 22.67 -57.35
C LYS A 2 9.14 22.09 -56.43
N LYS A 3 7.90 22.54 -56.63
CA LYS A 3 6.68 21.97 -56.02
C LYS A 3 5.92 21.30 -57.16
N SER A 4 5.92 19.97 -57.20
CA SER A 4 4.88 19.14 -57.81
C SER A 4 5.25 17.67 -57.60
N ASN A 5 4.25 16.80 -57.47
CA ASN A 5 4.33 15.32 -57.51
C ASN A 5 4.22 14.56 -56.17
N LEU A 6 3.51 15.08 -55.17
CA LEU A 6 3.05 14.24 -54.04
C LEU A 6 1.52 14.03 -53.99
N PHE A 7 0.74 14.91 -54.63
CA PHE A 7 -0.72 14.87 -54.55
C PHE A 7 -1.36 13.84 -55.50
N LEU A 8 -0.74 13.59 -56.67
CA LEU A 8 -1.28 12.65 -57.67
C LEU A 8 -1.11 11.17 -57.29
N ARG A 9 -0.15 10.83 -56.41
CA ARG A 9 0.10 9.43 -56.00
C ARG A 9 -0.92 8.89 -55.00
N ARG A 10 -1.59 9.75 -54.22
CA ARG A 10 -2.56 9.32 -53.21
C ARG A 10 -3.96 9.03 -53.79
N PHE A 11 -4.32 9.65 -54.92
CA PHE A 11 -5.61 9.41 -55.57
C PHE A 11 -5.68 8.07 -56.33
N ALA A 12 -4.56 7.58 -56.87
CA ALA A 12 -4.54 6.32 -57.61
C ALA A 12 -4.79 5.08 -56.73
N TYR A 13 -4.38 5.10 -55.46
CA TYR A 13 -4.57 3.96 -54.54
C TYR A 13 -6.01 3.85 -54.00
N VAL A 14 -6.76 4.95 -53.94
CA VAL A 14 -8.16 4.93 -53.47
C VAL A 14 -9.10 4.33 -54.53
N PHE A 15 -8.77 4.48 -55.82
CA PHE A 15 -9.59 3.90 -56.90
C PHE A 15 -9.43 2.38 -57.07
N ILE A 16 -8.25 1.82 -56.76
CA ILE A 16 -8.01 0.37 -56.85
C ILE A 16 -8.74 -0.40 -55.73
N PHE A 17 -8.94 0.20 -54.56
CA PHE A 17 -9.69 -0.45 -53.47
C PHE A 17 -11.21 -0.45 -53.68
N ILE A 18 -11.76 0.49 -54.45
CA ILE A 18 -13.20 0.56 -54.70
C ILE A 18 -13.63 -0.43 -55.81
N ALA A 19 -12.76 -0.73 -56.78
CA ALA A 19 -13.08 -1.63 -57.90
C ALA A 19 -13.07 -3.14 -57.55
N LEU A 20 -12.41 -3.54 -56.44
CA LEU A 20 -12.40 -4.93 -55.96
C LEU A 20 -13.54 -5.26 -54.97
N GLY A 21 -14.41 -4.28 -54.65
CA GLY A 21 -15.49 -4.43 -53.67
C GLY A 21 -16.88 -4.73 -54.24
N ILE A 22 -17.02 -5.03 -55.54
CA ILE A 22 -18.35 -5.11 -56.22
C ILE A 22 -18.68 -6.53 -56.75
N ILE A 23 -17.97 -7.59 -56.33
CA ILE A 23 -18.32 -8.97 -56.70
C ILE A 23 -18.54 -9.81 -55.44
N SER A 24 -19.69 -9.64 -54.78
CA SER A 24 -20.25 -10.60 -53.81
C SER A 24 -21.72 -10.30 -53.51
N ILE A 25 -22.56 -10.22 -54.55
CA ILE A 25 -24.02 -10.22 -54.40
C ILE A 25 -24.58 -11.37 -55.23
N SER A 26 -24.43 -12.60 -54.73
CA SER A 26 -25.18 -13.77 -55.23
C SER A 26 -25.27 -14.83 -54.13
N ASN A 27 -26.38 -14.80 -53.38
CA ASN A 27 -27.14 -15.95 -52.86
C ASN A 27 -28.06 -15.50 -51.72
N ILE A 28 -29.15 -14.81 -52.08
CA ILE A 28 -30.30 -14.68 -51.18
C ILE A 28 -31.05 -16.02 -51.27
N ASN A 29 -30.55 -17.01 -50.53
CA ASN A 29 -31.34 -18.18 -50.21
C ASN A 29 -32.33 -17.74 -49.12
N CYS A 30 -33.59 -17.55 -49.49
CA CYS A 30 -34.66 -17.13 -48.59
C CYS A 30 -35.07 -18.31 -47.69
N SER A 31 -34.15 -18.74 -46.83
CA SER A 31 -34.43 -19.63 -45.72
C SER A 31 -35.23 -18.83 -44.69
N LYS A 32 -36.46 -19.28 -44.41
CA LYS A 32 -37.31 -18.79 -43.33
C LYS A 32 -36.43 -18.53 -42.08
N PRO A 33 -36.42 -17.33 -41.48
CA PRO A 33 -35.56 -17.06 -40.33
C PRO A 33 -35.85 -18.13 -39.26
N PRO A 34 -34.82 -18.79 -38.72
CA PRO A 34 -35.02 -19.76 -37.66
C PRO A 34 -35.80 -19.09 -36.54
N PRO A 35 -36.74 -19.81 -35.88
CA PRO A 35 -37.48 -19.25 -34.77
C PRO A 35 -36.49 -18.63 -33.77
N PRO A 36 -36.77 -17.43 -33.23
CA PRO A 36 -35.88 -16.79 -32.29
C PRO A 36 -35.53 -17.79 -31.19
N PRO A 37 -34.24 -17.94 -30.83
CA PRO A 37 -33.84 -18.80 -29.74
C PRO A 37 -34.72 -18.53 -28.53
N PRO A 38 -35.15 -19.56 -27.78
CA PRO A 38 -35.87 -19.35 -26.53
C PRO A 38 -35.14 -18.28 -25.70
N PRO A 39 -35.84 -17.34 -25.05
CA PRO A 39 -35.19 -16.36 -24.18
C PRO A 39 -34.26 -17.10 -23.23
N GLN A 40 -32.95 -16.87 -23.35
CA GLN A 40 -31.99 -17.44 -22.41
C GLN A 40 -32.38 -16.86 -21.04
N GLN A 41 -32.84 -17.72 -20.13
CA GLN A 41 -33.01 -17.31 -18.75
C GLN A 41 -31.64 -16.83 -18.27
N GLU A 42 -31.56 -15.55 -17.88
CA GLU A 42 -30.35 -15.03 -17.26
C GLU A 42 -30.03 -15.90 -16.03
N PRO A 43 -28.77 -16.31 -15.85
CA PRO A 43 -28.40 -17.12 -14.69
C PRO A 43 -28.81 -16.38 -13.41
N PRO A 44 -29.29 -17.10 -12.38
CA PRO A 44 -29.72 -16.47 -11.14
C PRO A 44 -28.56 -15.65 -10.55
N PRO A 45 -28.85 -14.48 -9.94
CA PRO A 45 -27.82 -13.67 -9.33
C PRO A 45 -27.09 -14.45 -8.23
N PRO A 46 -25.77 -14.23 -8.03
CA PRO A 46 -25.01 -14.95 -7.03
C PRO A 46 -25.54 -14.67 -5.62
N SER A 47 -25.40 -15.66 -4.73
CA SER A 47 -25.82 -15.52 -3.33
C SER A 47 -24.87 -14.58 -2.57
N PRO A 48 -25.31 -13.97 -1.45
CA PRO A 48 -24.44 -13.15 -0.62
C PRO A 48 -23.17 -13.89 -0.15
N GLU A 49 -23.28 -15.18 0.13
CA GLU A 49 -22.18 -16.03 0.60
C GLU A 49 -21.15 -16.28 -0.50
N GLN A 50 -21.59 -16.48 -1.75
CA GLN A 50 -20.70 -16.62 -2.90
C GLN A 50 -19.92 -15.34 -3.15
N ILE A 51 -20.58 -14.18 -3.08
CA ILE A 51 -19.95 -12.87 -3.25
C ILE A 51 -18.95 -12.63 -2.11
N GLN A 52 -19.33 -12.90 -0.86
CA GLN A 52 -18.45 -12.74 0.30
C GLN A 52 -17.22 -13.64 0.19
N SER A 53 -17.37 -14.88 -0.29
CA SER A 53 -16.26 -15.80 -0.52
C SER A 53 -15.27 -15.25 -1.55
N GLU A 54 -15.76 -14.74 -2.69
CA GLU A 54 -14.92 -14.10 -3.72
C GLU A 54 -14.17 -12.88 -3.16
N MET A 55 -14.86 -12.04 -2.38
CA MET A 55 -14.25 -10.89 -1.70
C MET A 55 -13.16 -11.33 -0.69
N ARG A 56 -13.40 -12.39 0.08
CA ARG A 56 -12.40 -12.96 1.02
C ARG A 56 -11.18 -13.48 0.27
N SER A 57 -11.38 -14.24 -0.81
CA SER A 57 -10.27 -14.76 -1.62
C SER A 57 -9.38 -13.64 -2.15
N ALA A 58 -9.95 -12.49 -2.53
CA ALA A 58 -9.18 -11.35 -3.02
C ALA A 58 -8.28 -10.72 -1.94
N ILE A 59 -8.69 -10.72 -0.67
CA ILE A 59 -7.90 -10.16 0.45
C ILE A 59 -7.09 -11.22 1.20
N GLN A 60 -7.23 -12.49 0.84
CA GLN A 60 -6.60 -13.61 1.55
C GLN A 60 -5.08 -13.45 1.72
N PRO A 61 -4.30 -13.01 0.70
CA PRO A 61 -2.86 -12.82 0.88
C PRO A 61 -2.51 -11.78 1.96
N TRP A 62 -3.35 -10.76 2.14
CA TRP A 62 -3.19 -9.79 3.23
C TRP A 62 -3.56 -10.39 4.58
N VAL A 63 -4.66 -11.15 4.67
CA VAL A 63 -5.06 -11.86 5.88
C VAL A 63 -3.96 -12.83 6.32
N ASP A 64 -3.41 -13.61 5.39
CA ASP A 64 -2.31 -14.54 5.65
C ASP A 64 -1.06 -13.81 6.14
N ALA A 65 -0.75 -12.64 5.59
CA ALA A 65 0.36 -11.82 6.05
C ALA A 65 0.16 -11.28 7.47
N VAL A 66 -1.07 -10.92 7.83
CA VAL A 66 -1.44 -10.49 9.19
C VAL A 66 -1.32 -11.64 10.17
N VAL A 67 -1.87 -12.81 9.83
CA VAL A 67 -1.88 -14.00 10.70
C VAL A 67 -0.48 -14.55 10.90
N ASN A 68 0.29 -14.69 9.83
CA ASN A 68 1.64 -15.28 9.87
C ASN A 68 2.72 -14.25 10.24
N ASN A 69 2.33 -12.99 10.46
CA ASN A 69 3.26 -11.91 10.76
C ASN A 69 4.37 -11.81 9.70
N THR A 70 4.03 -11.90 8.42
CA THR A 70 4.99 -11.84 7.30
C THR A 70 4.96 -10.50 6.59
N ARG A 71 6.02 -10.18 5.83
CA ARG A 71 6.07 -8.94 5.03
C ARG A 71 5.24 -9.13 3.77
N LEU A 72 4.36 -8.17 3.48
CA LEU A 72 3.64 -8.07 2.22
C LEU A 72 4.24 -6.95 1.37
N PRO A 73 4.84 -7.25 0.20
CA PRO A 73 5.37 -6.26 -0.73
C PRO A 73 4.31 -5.22 -1.17
N GLN A 74 4.75 -4.00 -1.51
CA GLN A 74 3.83 -2.90 -1.84
C GLN A 74 3.02 -3.16 -3.11
N ASP A 75 3.66 -3.72 -4.13
CA ASP A 75 3.03 -4.14 -5.39
C ASP A 75 1.91 -5.17 -5.17
N GLN A 76 2.10 -6.08 -4.21
CA GLN A 76 1.05 -7.04 -3.83
C GLN A 76 -0.09 -6.36 -3.09
N GLN A 77 0.18 -5.39 -2.21
CA GLN A 77 -0.86 -4.60 -1.54
C GLN A 77 -1.73 -3.86 -2.56
N ASP A 78 -1.09 -3.20 -3.54
CA ASP A 78 -1.80 -2.44 -4.57
C ASP A 78 -2.66 -3.36 -5.45
N THR A 79 -2.14 -4.54 -5.78
CA THR A 79 -2.87 -5.58 -6.53
C THR A 79 -4.12 -6.05 -5.77
N ILE A 80 -3.99 -6.32 -4.47
CA ILE A 80 -5.11 -6.74 -3.61
C ILE A 80 -6.20 -5.64 -3.58
N VAL A 81 -5.80 -4.38 -3.35
CA VAL A 81 -6.74 -3.24 -3.28
C VAL A 81 -7.47 -3.07 -4.62
N ASN A 82 -6.76 -3.17 -5.74
CA ASN A 82 -7.37 -3.03 -7.07
C ASN A 82 -8.32 -4.19 -7.41
N ASN A 83 -7.93 -5.44 -7.12
CA ASN A 83 -8.80 -6.60 -7.30
C ASN A 83 -10.07 -6.48 -6.46
N PHE A 84 -9.92 -6.09 -5.19
CA PHE A 84 -11.04 -5.90 -4.28
C PHE A 84 -11.98 -4.77 -4.74
N ARG A 85 -11.43 -3.67 -5.26
CA ARG A 85 -12.21 -2.59 -5.89
C ARG A 85 -13.02 -3.08 -7.08
N GLY A 86 -12.42 -3.91 -7.94
CA GLY A 86 -13.11 -4.53 -9.08
C GLY A 86 -14.31 -5.40 -8.63
N ILE A 87 -14.10 -6.24 -7.62
CA ILE A 87 -15.16 -7.11 -7.07
C ILE A 87 -16.28 -6.27 -6.43
N LYS A 88 -15.94 -5.24 -5.66
CA LYS A 88 -16.94 -4.32 -5.09
C LYS A 88 -17.75 -3.66 -6.20
N ALA A 89 -17.09 -3.12 -7.24
CA ALA A 89 -17.78 -2.47 -8.35
C ALA A 89 -18.77 -3.42 -9.04
N LYS A 90 -18.35 -4.66 -9.31
CA LYS A 90 -19.16 -5.73 -9.92
C LYS A 90 -20.45 -6.02 -9.16
N TYR A 91 -20.41 -6.06 -7.82
CA TYR A 91 -21.55 -6.47 -7.00
C TYR A 91 -22.29 -5.34 -6.28
N SER A 92 -21.79 -4.11 -6.31
CA SER A 92 -22.37 -2.98 -5.56
C SER A 92 -23.81 -2.61 -5.96
N ALA A 93 -24.24 -2.94 -7.18
CA ALA A 93 -25.56 -2.61 -7.69
C ALA A 93 -26.66 -3.61 -7.27
N ILE A 94 -26.29 -4.83 -6.84
CA ILE A 94 -27.24 -5.90 -6.50
C ILE A 94 -27.44 -6.02 -4.98
N GLU A 95 -28.65 -6.40 -4.56
CA GLU A 95 -29.01 -6.45 -3.13
C GLU A 95 -28.14 -7.46 -2.35
N ASN A 96 -27.94 -8.65 -2.91
CA ASN A 96 -27.04 -9.66 -2.34
C ASN A 96 -25.60 -9.14 -2.17
N GLY A 97 -25.15 -8.28 -3.07
CA GLY A 97 -23.83 -7.65 -3.01
C GLY A 97 -23.71 -6.64 -1.87
N LYS A 98 -24.74 -5.84 -1.62
CA LYS A 98 -24.78 -4.93 -0.46
C LYS A 98 -24.70 -5.69 0.86
N ILE A 99 -25.38 -6.83 0.95
CA ILE A 99 -25.33 -7.73 2.12
C ILE A 99 -23.92 -8.32 2.29
N ALA A 100 -23.30 -8.82 1.22
CA ALA A 100 -21.94 -9.35 1.29
C ALA A 100 -20.90 -8.29 1.70
N ILE A 101 -21.01 -7.08 1.13
CA ILE A 101 -20.16 -5.92 1.44
C ILE A 101 -20.28 -5.52 2.91
N SER A 102 -21.48 -5.54 3.49
CA SER A 102 -21.66 -5.21 4.91
C SER A 102 -21.10 -6.29 5.84
N ARG A 103 -21.19 -7.57 5.45
CA ARG A 103 -20.67 -8.70 6.22
C ARG A 103 -19.15 -8.79 6.25
N ILE A 104 -18.44 -8.38 5.19
CA ILE A 104 -16.98 -8.45 5.15
C ILE A 104 -16.28 -7.31 5.89
N ALA A 105 -16.95 -6.16 6.07
CA ALA A 105 -16.34 -5.00 6.71
C ALA A 105 -15.78 -5.31 8.12
N PRO A 106 -16.53 -5.94 9.05
CA PRO A 106 -16.01 -6.30 10.38
C PRO A 106 -14.76 -7.19 10.34
N GLU A 107 -14.64 -8.09 9.37
CA GLU A 107 -13.47 -8.98 9.22
C GLU A 107 -12.21 -8.18 8.86
N ILE A 108 -12.33 -7.18 7.99
CA ILE A 108 -11.22 -6.28 7.66
C ILE A 108 -10.84 -5.44 8.87
N GLU A 109 -11.81 -4.91 9.62
CA GLU A 109 -11.52 -4.13 10.84
C GLU A 109 -10.79 -4.96 11.90
N GLU A 110 -11.19 -6.22 12.08
CA GLU A 110 -10.55 -7.15 12.99
C GLU A 110 -9.08 -7.40 12.61
N ASN A 111 -8.80 -7.63 11.32
CA ASN A 111 -7.45 -7.85 10.84
C ASN A 111 -6.58 -6.57 10.90
N ILE A 112 -7.15 -5.38 10.69
CA ILE A 112 -6.46 -4.10 10.96
C ILE A 112 -6.04 -4.01 12.43
N ARG A 113 -6.93 -4.40 13.35
CA ARG A 113 -6.63 -4.39 14.79
C ARG A 113 -5.49 -5.35 15.11
N LYS A 114 -5.55 -6.60 14.62
CA LYS A 114 -4.47 -7.59 14.78
C LYS A 114 -3.14 -7.11 14.23
N ALA A 115 -3.14 -6.51 13.03
CA ALA A 115 -1.93 -5.95 12.43
C ALA A 115 -1.35 -4.82 13.29
N ARG A 116 -2.18 -3.94 13.83
CA ARG A 116 -1.77 -2.86 14.74
C ARG A 116 -1.18 -3.40 16.03
N ASP A 117 -1.84 -4.38 16.64
CA ASP A 117 -1.41 -4.94 17.93
C ASP A 117 -0.07 -5.68 17.78
N ASN A 118 0.20 -6.26 16.60
CA ASN A 118 1.50 -6.82 16.22
C ASN A 118 2.51 -5.78 15.67
N GLN A 119 2.20 -4.49 15.76
CA GLN A 119 3.02 -3.38 15.25
C GLN A 119 3.41 -3.51 13.75
N ARG A 120 2.53 -4.11 12.95
CA ARG A 120 2.71 -4.32 11.50
C ARG A 120 2.12 -3.17 10.71
N TRP A 121 2.72 -1.99 10.86
CA TRP A 121 2.20 -0.73 10.31
C TRP A 121 1.95 -0.72 8.79
N ALA A 122 2.78 -1.41 8.00
CA ALA A 122 2.54 -1.57 6.56
C ALA A 122 1.23 -2.34 6.27
N LEU A 123 0.95 -3.40 7.05
CA LEU A 123 -0.29 -4.17 6.92
C LEU A 123 -1.50 -3.39 7.46
N VAL A 124 -1.30 -2.51 8.44
CA VAL A 124 -2.32 -1.55 8.91
C VAL A 124 -2.73 -0.62 7.77
N ILE A 125 -1.77 0.00 7.08
CA ILE A 125 -2.08 0.88 5.93
C ILE A 125 -2.78 0.10 4.81
N ALA A 126 -2.28 -1.11 4.48
CA ALA A 126 -2.93 -1.97 3.49
C ALA A 126 -4.40 -2.26 3.86
N GLY A 127 -4.66 -2.64 5.11
CA GLY A 127 -6.01 -2.90 5.61
C GLY A 127 -6.90 -1.65 5.57
N ILE A 128 -6.38 -0.48 5.93
CA ILE A 128 -7.11 0.79 5.83
C ILE A 128 -7.48 1.09 4.37
N ASN A 129 -6.57 0.87 3.42
CA ASN A 129 -6.84 1.07 1.99
C ASN A 129 -7.89 0.09 1.46
N ILE A 130 -7.87 -1.18 1.90
CA ILE A 130 -8.90 -2.18 1.59
C ILE A 130 -10.25 -1.74 2.17
N TYR A 131 -10.27 -1.24 3.41
CA TYR A 131 -11.49 -0.75 4.05
C TYR A 131 -12.06 0.49 3.36
N ASP A 132 -11.18 1.41 2.93
CA ASP A 132 -11.56 2.62 2.20
C ASP A 132 -12.25 2.30 0.87
N VAL A 133 -11.90 1.17 0.23
CA VAL A 133 -12.67 0.65 -0.91
C VAL A 133 -14.12 0.39 -0.53
N LEU A 134 -14.41 -0.20 0.63
CA LEU A 134 -15.79 -0.45 1.09
C LEU A 134 -16.51 0.84 1.47
N ARG A 135 -15.81 1.70 2.22
CA ARG A 135 -16.31 2.95 2.78
C ARG A 135 -15.39 4.10 2.34
N PRO A 136 -15.61 4.66 1.14
CA PRO A 136 -14.78 5.76 0.64
C PRO A 136 -14.74 6.93 1.63
N GLY A 137 -13.54 7.44 1.90
CA GLY A 137 -13.32 8.52 2.86
C GLY A 137 -12.99 8.02 4.27
N ALA A 138 -12.97 6.71 4.53
CA ALA A 138 -12.51 6.17 5.82
C ALA A 138 -11.04 6.53 6.13
N SER A 139 -10.23 6.74 5.08
CA SER A 139 -8.83 7.14 5.16
C SER A 139 -8.57 8.64 4.99
N ALA A 140 -9.63 9.44 4.79
CA ALA A 140 -9.55 10.91 4.71
C ALA A 140 -9.16 11.51 6.08
N PRO A 141 -8.74 12.79 6.15
CA PRO A 141 -8.29 13.43 7.40
C PRO A 141 -9.31 13.41 8.55
N ASP A 142 -10.60 13.40 8.23
CA ASP A 142 -11.74 13.30 9.14
C ASP A 142 -12.35 11.88 9.19
N GLY A 143 -11.77 10.94 8.45
CA GLY A 143 -12.22 9.57 8.34
C GLY A 143 -11.95 8.73 9.59
N LYS A 144 -12.69 7.62 9.72
CA LYS A 144 -12.58 6.65 10.83
C LYS A 144 -11.13 6.24 11.15
N TYR A 145 -10.30 6.08 10.12
CA TYR A 145 -8.93 5.59 10.25
C TYR A 145 -7.86 6.67 10.09
N ALA A 146 -8.22 7.95 10.01
CA ALA A 146 -7.29 9.07 9.78
C ALA A 146 -6.08 9.03 10.73
N ARG A 147 -6.36 9.05 12.05
CA ARG A 147 -5.33 9.05 13.11
C ARG A 147 -4.47 7.78 13.10
N LEU A 148 -5.07 6.63 12.79
CA LEU A 148 -4.34 5.36 12.75
C LEU A 148 -3.41 5.31 11.52
N LYS A 149 -3.87 5.85 10.39
CA LYS A 149 -3.06 5.95 9.17
C LYS A 149 -1.87 6.89 9.38
N GLU A 150 -2.10 8.08 9.92
CA GLU A 150 -1.03 9.03 10.28
C GLU A 150 0.00 8.38 11.21
N ARG A 151 -0.46 7.72 12.29
CA ARG A 151 0.44 6.98 13.19
C ARG A 151 1.21 5.89 12.45
N ALA A 152 0.56 5.10 11.61
CA ALA A 152 1.22 4.04 10.85
C ALA A 152 2.29 4.59 9.90
N GLU A 153 2.03 5.72 9.25
CA GLU A 153 2.98 6.42 8.38
C GLU A 153 4.19 6.92 9.17
N LEU A 154 3.97 7.52 10.34
CA LEU A 154 5.04 7.92 11.25
C LEU A 154 5.90 6.72 11.66
N MET A 155 5.27 5.61 12.06
CA MET A 155 5.98 4.41 12.49
C MET A 155 6.75 3.71 11.36
N LEU A 156 6.27 3.78 10.11
CA LEU A 156 7.04 3.31 8.94
C LEU A 156 8.23 4.22 8.62
N SER A 157 8.10 5.51 8.92
CA SER A 157 9.18 6.49 8.77
C SER A 157 10.17 6.50 9.95
N ARG A 158 9.93 5.70 10.99
CA ARG A 158 10.81 5.60 12.15
C ARG A 158 12.19 5.08 11.71
N PRO A 159 13.28 5.83 11.95
CA PRO A 159 14.63 5.39 11.62
C PRO A 159 15.01 4.10 12.36
N ARG A 160 15.88 3.31 11.77
CA ARG A 160 16.50 2.17 12.45
C ARG A 160 17.70 2.66 13.23
N VAL A 161 17.81 2.23 14.48
CA VAL A 161 18.92 2.64 15.35
C VAL A 161 19.65 1.40 15.85
N GLU A 162 20.97 1.46 15.80
CA GLU A 162 21.88 0.45 16.32
C GLU A 162 22.87 1.14 17.28
N VAL A 163 23.05 0.58 18.47
CA VAL A 163 24.05 1.07 19.43
C VAL A 163 25.38 0.39 19.11
N THR A 164 26.40 1.19 18.82
CA THR A 164 27.73 0.70 18.44
C THR A 164 28.72 0.69 19.58
N GLY A 165 28.47 1.47 20.64
CA GLY A 165 29.34 1.51 21.81
C GLY A 165 28.89 2.47 22.88
N PHE A 166 29.54 2.37 24.02
CA PHE A 166 29.42 3.27 25.15
C PHE A 166 30.81 3.76 25.54
N LEU A 167 30.92 5.02 25.96
CA LEU A 167 32.16 5.58 26.49
C LEU A 167 31.83 6.43 27.70
N GLN A 168 32.34 6.01 28.84
CA GLN A 168 32.34 6.83 30.04
C GLN A 168 33.60 7.70 30.05
N ALA A 169 33.41 9.01 30.09
CA ALA A 169 34.49 9.99 30.18
C ALA A 169 34.15 10.98 31.29
N GLU A 170 35.04 11.07 32.28
CA GLU A 170 34.82 11.88 33.48
C GLU A 170 33.52 11.48 34.19
N ASN A 171 32.50 12.35 34.18
CA ASN A 171 31.19 12.11 34.77
C ASN A 171 30.08 11.88 33.73
N ASP A 172 30.41 11.85 32.44
CA ASP A 172 29.44 11.71 31.35
C ASP A 172 29.52 10.33 30.69
N LEU A 173 28.35 9.76 30.39
CA LEU A 173 28.22 8.57 29.56
C LEU A 173 27.76 8.96 28.16
N TYR A 174 28.61 8.67 27.18
CA TYR A 174 28.31 8.85 25.77
C TYR A 174 27.87 7.54 25.14
N VAL A 175 26.81 7.60 24.34
CA VAL A 175 26.31 6.50 23.52
C VAL A 175 26.67 6.76 22.07
N PHE A 176 27.29 5.79 21.42
CA PHE A 176 27.54 5.81 19.98
C PHE A 176 26.44 5.05 19.26
N LEU A 177 25.85 5.68 18.24
CA LEU A 177 24.68 5.18 17.52
C LEU A 177 24.91 5.26 16.02
N ASN A 178 24.47 4.23 15.31
CA ASN A 178 24.23 4.29 13.87
C ASN A 178 22.73 4.44 13.65
N VAL A 179 22.32 5.50 12.95
CA VAL A 179 20.92 5.75 12.59
C VAL A 179 20.76 5.63 11.09
N THR A 180 19.89 4.71 10.66
CA THR A 180 19.58 4.47 9.25
C THR A 180 18.19 4.99 8.93
N ASP A 181 18.11 5.95 8.02
CA ASP A 181 16.85 6.47 7.50
C ASP A 181 16.12 5.40 6.66
N THR A 182 14.83 5.17 6.92
CA THR A 182 14.08 4.11 6.23
C THR A 182 13.68 4.45 4.79
N LYS A 183 13.69 5.74 4.42
CA LYS A 183 13.36 6.21 3.07
C LYS A 183 14.59 6.23 2.19
N THR A 184 15.71 6.76 2.69
CA THR A 184 16.94 6.93 1.90
C THR A 184 17.93 5.78 2.06
N ASN A 185 17.77 4.95 3.10
CA ASN A 185 18.74 3.92 3.51
C ASN A 185 20.14 4.48 3.82
N LYS A 186 20.26 5.79 4.04
CA LYS A 186 21.52 6.42 4.48
C LYS A 186 21.70 6.19 5.98
N THR A 187 22.91 5.81 6.37
CA THR A 187 23.31 5.66 7.77
C THR A 187 24.17 6.84 8.21
N GLU A 188 23.90 7.37 9.39
CA GLU A 188 24.65 8.45 10.03
C GLU A 188 25.06 8.04 11.45
N ASN A 189 26.23 8.50 11.88
CA ASN A 189 26.81 8.13 13.16
C ASN A 189 26.65 9.28 14.15
N PHE A 190 26.23 8.96 15.36
CA PHE A 190 25.99 9.94 16.43
C PHE A 190 26.74 9.56 17.69
N LYS A 191 27.14 10.59 18.46
CA LYS A 191 27.68 10.49 19.81
C LYS A 191 26.79 11.36 20.70
N VAL A 192 25.99 10.75 21.56
CA VAL A 192 24.86 11.41 22.23
C VAL A 192 24.88 11.09 23.72
N ARG A 193 24.47 12.05 24.57
CA ARG A 193 24.29 11.85 26.01
C ARG A 193 22.83 11.51 26.36
N GLU A 194 22.63 10.97 27.56
CA GLU A 194 21.28 10.79 28.10
C GLU A 194 20.51 12.12 28.14
N GLY A 195 19.24 12.10 27.72
CA GLY A 195 18.37 13.27 27.64
C GLY A 195 18.53 14.12 26.37
N GLU A 196 19.59 13.89 25.58
CA GLU A 196 19.88 14.69 24.39
C GLU A 196 19.06 14.26 23.17
N GLU A 197 18.57 15.25 22.42
CA GLU A 197 17.91 15.05 21.13
C GLU A 197 18.94 14.97 20.01
N PHE A 198 18.70 14.10 19.04
CA PHE A 198 19.59 13.87 17.92
C PHE A 198 18.81 13.47 16.66
N TYR A 199 19.54 13.30 15.56
CA TYR A 199 19.02 12.99 14.23
C TYR A 199 18.09 14.08 13.68
N GLU A 200 18.71 15.06 13.05
CA GLU A 200 18.10 16.20 12.35
C GLU A 200 18.20 15.97 10.83
N PRO A 201 17.30 15.18 10.22
CA PRO A 201 17.41 14.87 8.80
C PRO A 201 17.28 16.15 7.96
N GLU A 202 18.11 16.24 6.93
CA GLU A 202 18.05 17.35 5.98
C GLU A 202 16.96 17.09 4.94
N ASN A 203 16.08 18.06 4.75
CA ASN A 203 15.07 17.98 3.71
C ASN A 203 15.76 18.01 2.32
N PRO A 204 15.55 17.00 1.46
CA PRO A 204 16.28 16.89 0.20
C PRO A 204 15.99 18.03 -0.77
N GLN A 205 14.82 18.66 -0.67
CA GLN A 205 14.37 19.74 -1.54
C GLN A 205 14.85 21.10 -1.05
N THR A 206 14.73 21.38 0.25
CA THR A 206 15.03 22.72 0.81
C THR A 206 16.43 22.85 1.38
N LYS A 207 17.15 21.72 1.58
CA LYS A 207 18.46 21.68 2.24
C LYS A 207 18.46 22.22 3.68
N GLN A 208 17.27 22.33 4.28
CA GLN A 208 17.10 22.75 5.66
C GLN A 208 17.02 21.53 6.57
N LYS A 209 17.61 21.65 7.75
CA LYS A 209 17.49 20.63 8.79
C LYS A 209 16.09 20.65 9.40
N GLU A 210 15.48 19.48 9.51
CA GLU A 210 14.26 19.30 10.28
C GLU A 210 14.58 19.20 11.77
N PRO A 211 13.60 19.45 12.66
CA PRO A 211 13.75 19.21 14.09
C PRO A 211 14.22 17.78 14.38
N ALA A 212 14.99 17.62 15.45
CA ALA A 212 15.46 16.33 15.90
C ALA A 212 14.28 15.36 16.07
N LYS A 213 14.43 14.14 15.57
CA LYS A 213 13.36 13.12 15.62
C LYS A 213 13.57 12.09 16.72
N LEU A 214 14.78 12.01 17.27
CA LEU A 214 15.16 11.00 18.25
C LEU A 214 15.68 11.67 19.53
N ARG A 215 15.47 11.02 20.67
CA ARG A 215 16.05 11.42 21.95
C ARG A 215 16.46 10.18 22.74
N ILE A 216 17.62 10.21 23.39
CA ILE A 216 17.96 9.19 24.38
C ILE A 216 17.16 9.48 25.66
N VAL A 217 16.29 8.55 26.05
CA VAL A 217 15.53 8.68 27.30
C VAL A 217 16.42 8.31 28.48
N ARG A 218 17.07 7.13 28.41
CA ARG A 218 17.99 6.64 29.43
C ARG A 218 18.85 5.48 28.95
N VAL A 219 19.98 5.26 29.61
CA VAL A 219 20.77 4.03 29.50
C VAL A 219 20.27 2.98 30.51
N ILE A 220 20.13 1.73 30.06
CA ILE A 220 19.58 0.62 30.84
C ILE A 220 20.64 -0.44 31.11
N GLY A 221 20.68 -0.95 32.35
CA GLY A 221 21.37 -2.18 32.72
C GLY A 221 22.89 -2.11 32.63
N ASP A 222 23.51 -1.02 33.10
CA ASP A 222 24.97 -0.83 33.05
C ASP A 222 25.52 -0.97 31.62
N GLN A 223 25.06 -0.09 30.73
CA GLN A 223 25.50 -0.03 29.33
C GLN A 223 25.10 -1.26 28.49
N GLN A 224 24.02 -1.94 28.87
CA GLN A 224 23.49 -3.08 28.11
C GLN A 224 22.51 -2.68 27.01
N SER A 225 21.79 -1.57 27.18
CA SER A 225 20.74 -1.12 26.24
C SER A 225 20.45 0.37 26.42
N VAL A 226 19.76 0.95 25.44
CA VAL A 226 19.33 2.35 25.47
C VAL A 226 17.84 2.43 25.15
N GLU A 227 17.09 3.19 25.94
CA GLU A 227 15.72 3.56 25.63
C GLU A 227 15.71 4.83 24.78
N ILE A 228 15.10 4.76 23.60
CA ILE A 228 15.04 5.85 22.63
C ILE A 228 13.59 6.27 22.43
N LEU A 229 13.35 7.58 22.40
CA LEU A 229 12.08 8.19 22.05
C LEU A 229 12.09 8.62 20.58
N TYR A 230 11.08 8.19 19.83
CA TYR A 230 10.75 8.74 18.51
C TYR A 230 9.72 9.86 18.71
N ILE A 231 10.22 11.10 18.67
CA ILE A 231 9.48 12.31 19.04
C ILE A 231 8.18 12.46 18.22
N PRO A 232 8.17 12.30 16.88
CA PRO A 232 6.96 12.49 16.08
C PRO A 232 5.79 11.58 16.46
N ALA A 233 6.06 10.35 16.89
CA ALA A 233 5.01 9.39 17.29
C ALA A 233 4.80 9.31 18.80
N ASN A 234 5.62 10.02 19.59
CA ASN A 234 5.71 9.87 21.04
C ASN A 234 5.79 8.39 21.47
N ASP A 235 6.67 7.63 20.82
CA ASP A 235 6.83 6.18 20.98
C ASP A 235 8.25 5.85 21.43
N THR A 236 8.41 5.03 22.47
CA THR A 236 9.72 4.59 22.95
C THR A 236 9.99 3.12 22.61
N TRP A 237 11.27 2.79 22.41
CA TRP A 237 11.71 1.39 22.29
C TRP A 237 13.12 1.22 22.82
N ILE A 238 13.46 -0.03 23.14
CA ILE A 238 14.76 -0.41 23.65
C ILE A 238 15.63 -0.86 22.48
N VAL A 239 16.82 -0.28 22.37
CA VAL A 239 17.87 -0.72 21.46
C VAL A 239 18.95 -1.44 22.27
N PRO A 240 19.24 -2.71 21.98
CA PRO A 240 20.31 -3.42 22.66
C PRO A 240 21.67 -2.81 22.33
N GLY A 241 22.54 -2.77 23.32
CA GLY A 241 23.96 -2.43 23.16
C GLY A 241 24.69 -3.44 22.28
N PRO A 242 25.93 -3.13 21.86
CA PRO A 242 26.74 -4.09 21.13
C PRO A 242 26.93 -5.34 21.98
N LYS A 243 26.73 -6.52 21.37
CA LYS A 243 27.10 -7.77 22.03
C LYS A 243 28.61 -7.74 22.21
N ASN A 244 29.08 -7.74 23.46
CA ASN A 244 30.50 -7.95 23.75
C ASN A 244 30.94 -9.20 23.00
N LYS A 245 31.79 -9.04 21.98
CA LYS A 245 32.55 -10.14 21.42
C LYS A 245 33.54 -10.52 22.52
N GLY A 246 33.12 -11.40 23.42
CA GLY A 246 34.02 -12.10 24.33
C GLY A 246 35.05 -12.90 23.54
#